data_AF-A0A395SXB5-F1
#
_entry.id   AF-A0A395SXB5-F1
#
_cell.length_a   1.000
_cell.length_b   1.000
_cell.length_c   1.000
_cell.angle_alpha   90.00
_cell.angle_beta   90.00
_cell.angle_gamma   90.00
#
_symmetry.space_group_name_H-M   'P 1'
#
loop_
_entity.id
_entity.type
_entity.pdbx_description
1 polymer ?
#
loop_
_entity_poly.entity_id
_entity_poly.type
_entity_poly.pdbx_seq_one_letter_code
_entity_poly.pdbx_strand_id
1 'polypeptide(L)'
;MIVNILRRIEGKIDDGKQADSSNPPEAARILSTALRPFNPKSPANSSEVLGVPSFLLQRRDTIVESPSAVTSDPHPAISFSAHQVLFWPAIQAALPESVKLMCQMNGAVYSTRLEAARPKLPHATSADMSSDWLSKLSIATLKELSDVYFATFNLATPILDQKTYFQRTLGVAIDGNFGICIESCIVLVVMALGLMGQRAMREAGFVSTPASSPYPNFGSGQDEEMPGLDFFNEARKRFGFLMCEQDLQACQFYLLSGLFYAEALRPVDWWAMLTKASACSAYFWNNVSRDRDEWMLDMQSRLFWITSMFEAVLSQELNLPPSNCLQLEEHIALPKFISAQDIASFGSFRYPGDDPFFHYHFLSQLAHRLILTRARNSLFHFNPTADYPPEPVEDELIRQLEQWRERLPPMLQFDPKAPLTLAKSPSDALVTAWLHARYFVARYHIGRPLLHRALERPSSLTEGHLRKCRDAISAVLAWSSVIQVTDSMRSCNPLKFFVCCQIFGQICVVFALSVSPYPYIRDIVSDVDKKWTTFALDYLEACAFYSPAIEQDFKIAKILCEDIGKI
;
A
#
# COMPACT_ATOMS: atom_id res chain seq x y z
N MET A 1 -9.39 -0.83 -40.86
CA MET A 1 -10.11 -1.99 -41.44
C MET A 1 -10.59 -3.02 -40.40
N ILE A 2 -10.18 -2.95 -39.12
CA ILE A 2 -10.73 -3.76 -38.01
C ILE A 2 -11.97 -3.10 -37.35
N VAL A 3 -12.09 -1.78 -37.41
CA VAL A 3 -13.21 -1.01 -36.83
C VAL A 3 -14.58 -1.34 -37.46
N ASN A 4 -14.62 -1.76 -38.73
CA ASN A 4 -15.87 -2.15 -39.40
C ASN A 4 -16.32 -3.59 -39.09
N ILE A 5 -15.45 -4.42 -38.51
CA ILE A 5 -15.79 -5.79 -38.10
C ILE A 5 -16.46 -5.77 -36.71
N LEU A 6 -16.10 -4.81 -35.84
CA LEU A 6 -16.66 -4.65 -34.50
C LEU A 6 -18.09 -4.04 -34.52
N ARG A 7 -18.38 -3.07 -35.40
CA ARG A 7 -19.75 -2.53 -35.55
C ARG A 7 -20.78 -3.54 -36.06
N ARG A 8 -20.35 -4.60 -36.73
CA ARG A 8 -21.27 -5.60 -37.33
C ARG A 8 -21.74 -6.66 -36.34
N ILE A 9 -21.14 -6.72 -35.15
CA ILE A 9 -21.51 -7.65 -34.06
C ILE A 9 -22.49 -6.97 -33.08
N GLU A 10 -22.42 -5.64 -32.91
CA GLU A 10 -23.36 -4.88 -32.07
C GLU A 10 -24.78 -4.79 -32.69
N GLY A 11 -24.89 -4.72 -34.03
CA GLY A 11 -26.19 -4.61 -34.71
C GLY A 11 -27.02 -5.89 -34.82
N LYS A 12 -26.67 -6.98 -34.11
CA LYS A 12 -27.40 -8.26 -34.16
C LYS A 12 -27.90 -8.77 -32.80
N ILE A 13 -27.79 -7.97 -31.75
CA ILE A 13 -28.22 -8.35 -30.39
C ILE A 13 -29.49 -7.59 -29.95
N ASP A 14 -29.93 -6.56 -30.68
CA ASP A 14 -31.10 -5.74 -30.29
C ASP A 14 -32.46 -6.16 -30.88
N ASP A 15 -32.52 -7.13 -31.80
CA ASP A 15 -33.81 -7.66 -32.28
C ASP A 15 -34.18 -8.93 -31.53
N GLY A 16 -34.71 -8.77 -30.31
CA GLY A 16 -35.14 -9.92 -29.54
C GLY A 16 -35.79 -9.59 -28.20
N LYS A 17 -36.86 -8.78 -28.19
CA LYS A 17 -38.11 -8.97 -27.40
C LYS A 17 -38.96 -7.69 -27.37
N GLN A 18 -40.03 -7.69 -28.16
CA GLN A 18 -41.20 -6.83 -27.97
C GLN A 18 -42.29 -7.59 -27.18
N ALA A 19 -43.16 -6.79 -26.55
CA ALA A 19 -44.46 -7.09 -25.91
C ALA A 19 -44.38 -7.68 -24.47
N ASP A 20 -45.17 -7.25 -23.48
CA ASP A 20 -46.46 -6.55 -23.52
C ASP A 20 -46.78 -5.71 -22.26
N SER A 21 -47.70 -4.78 -22.44
CA SER A 21 -48.17 -3.73 -21.52
C SER A 21 -49.17 -4.18 -20.44
N SER A 22 -49.15 -3.55 -19.26
CA SER A 22 -50.37 -3.09 -18.56
C SER A 22 -50.05 -2.18 -17.35
N ASN A 23 -50.65 -0.99 -17.32
CA ASN A 23 -50.86 -0.11 -16.13
C ASN A 23 -52.23 -0.46 -15.51
N PRO A 24 -52.55 -0.24 -14.20
CA PRO A 24 -52.63 1.09 -13.53
C PRO A 24 -52.47 1.03 -11.96
N PRO A 25 -53.03 1.94 -11.11
CA PRO A 25 -52.99 3.40 -11.08
C PRO A 25 -52.30 3.98 -9.81
N GLU A 26 -52.18 5.30 -9.84
CA GLU A 26 -51.61 6.27 -8.90
C GLU A 26 -52.38 6.41 -7.56
N ALA A 27 -51.78 6.03 -6.42
CA ALA A 27 -52.12 6.53 -5.07
C ALA A 27 -51.11 6.05 -4.00
N ALA A 28 -49.95 6.72 -3.88
CA ALA A 28 -49.15 6.80 -2.63
C ALA A 28 -47.95 7.75 -2.83
N ARG A 29 -48.21 8.99 -3.23
CA ARG A 29 -47.27 10.09 -2.97
C ARG A 29 -47.56 10.59 -1.57
N ILE A 30 -46.61 10.36 -0.65
CA ILE A 30 -46.18 11.17 0.50
C ILE A 30 -45.42 10.19 1.42
N LEU A 31 -44.11 10.45 1.63
CA LEU A 31 -43.10 9.69 2.42
C LEU A 31 -41.99 8.92 1.64
N SER A 32 -41.52 9.46 0.52
CA SER A 32 -40.19 9.09 -0.03
C SER A 32 -39.52 10.30 -0.67
N THR A 33 -38.97 11.18 0.16
CA THR A 33 -38.13 12.30 -0.27
C THR A 33 -36.78 12.21 0.42
N ALA A 34 -36.06 11.12 0.18
CA ALA A 34 -34.62 10.98 0.36
C ALA A 34 -34.22 9.72 -0.41
N LEU A 35 -33.07 9.75 -1.09
CA LEU A 35 -32.53 8.68 -1.95
C LEU A 35 -33.13 8.64 -3.37
N ARG A 36 -32.62 9.51 -4.25
CA ARG A 36 -32.54 9.20 -5.69
C ARG A 36 -31.19 8.53 -5.96
N PRO A 37 -31.14 7.41 -6.72
CA PRO A 37 -29.87 6.85 -7.18
C PRO A 37 -29.19 7.80 -8.18
N PHE A 38 -27.88 7.91 -8.04
CA PHE A 38 -26.95 8.53 -8.99
C PHE A 38 -27.08 7.85 -10.36
N ASN A 39 -27.22 8.63 -11.44
CA ASN A 39 -27.21 8.12 -12.81
C ASN A 39 -26.26 8.98 -13.65
N PRO A 40 -24.99 8.61 -13.80
CA PRO A 40 -24.08 9.32 -14.67
C PRO A 40 -24.17 8.69 -16.07
N LYS A 41 -25.13 9.15 -16.88
CA LYS A 41 -24.94 9.08 -18.33
C LYS A 41 -23.99 10.22 -18.72
N SER A 42 -22.68 9.97 -18.61
CA SER A 42 -21.64 10.82 -19.20
C SER A 42 -20.75 9.99 -20.12
N PRO A 43 -20.45 10.44 -21.34
CA PRO A 43 -19.66 9.69 -22.31
C PRO A 43 -18.17 9.80 -21.95
N ALA A 44 -17.71 8.99 -21.00
CA ALA A 44 -16.29 8.95 -20.58
C ALA A 44 -15.70 7.53 -20.49
N ASN A 45 -16.37 6.54 -21.08
CA ASN A 45 -15.89 5.14 -21.15
C ASN A 45 -15.05 4.87 -22.40
N SER A 46 -14.15 5.77 -22.78
CA SER A 46 -13.11 5.49 -23.78
C SER A 46 -11.73 5.42 -23.11
N SER A 47 -11.53 4.40 -22.27
CA SER A 47 -10.22 4.11 -21.66
C SER A 47 -9.27 3.33 -22.59
N GLU A 48 -9.50 3.33 -23.90
CA GLU A 48 -8.61 2.67 -24.88
C GLU A 48 -7.25 3.37 -25.05
N VAL A 49 -7.04 4.53 -24.43
CA VAL A 49 -5.83 5.35 -24.64
C VAL A 49 -4.62 4.93 -23.78
N LEU A 50 -4.77 4.08 -22.76
CA LEU A 50 -3.69 3.86 -21.77
C LEU A 50 -3.28 2.40 -21.50
N GLY A 51 -3.65 1.44 -22.35
CA GLY A 51 -3.16 0.06 -22.24
C GLY A 51 -3.63 -0.73 -21.01
N VAL A 52 -4.56 -0.18 -20.22
CA VAL A 52 -5.16 -0.86 -19.06
C VAL A 52 -6.13 -1.95 -19.58
N PRO A 53 -5.97 -3.23 -19.17
CA PRO A 53 -6.82 -4.30 -19.67
C PRO A 53 -8.31 -4.10 -19.39
N SER A 54 -9.16 -4.24 -20.42
CA SER A 54 -10.62 -4.11 -20.33
C SER A 54 -11.29 -5.08 -19.34
N PHE A 55 -10.62 -6.17 -18.94
CA PHE A 55 -11.13 -7.10 -17.92
C PHE A 55 -11.12 -6.52 -16.50
N LEU A 56 -10.33 -5.47 -16.24
CA LEU A 56 -10.35 -4.75 -14.96
C LEU A 56 -11.64 -3.93 -14.77
N LEU A 57 -12.36 -3.65 -15.86
CA LEU A 57 -13.63 -2.91 -15.87
C LEU A 57 -14.88 -3.82 -15.84
N GLN A 58 -14.72 -5.12 -16.09
CA GLN A 58 -15.82 -6.10 -15.97
C GLN A 58 -15.97 -6.58 -14.53
N ARG A 59 -16.42 -5.69 -13.64
CA ARG A 59 -16.87 -6.05 -12.29
C ARG A 59 -18.39 -6.20 -12.34
N ARG A 60 -18.90 -7.44 -12.34
CA ARG A 60 -20.32 -7.73 -12.08
C ARG A 60 -20.46 -8.30 -10.68
N ASP A 61 -21.29 -7.61 -9.90
CA ASP A 61 -22.03 -8.03 -8.70
C ASP A 61 -21.44 -9.16 -7.86
N THR A 62 -20.74 -8.80 -6.78
CA THR A 62 -20.73 -9.56 -5.51
C THR A 62 -20.19 -8.63 -4.43
N ILE A 63 -21.07 -7.76 -3.91
CA ILE A 63 -20.85 -7.14 -2.60
C ILE A 63 -21.03 -8.29 -1.60
N VAL A 64 -19.92 -8.87 -1.14
CA VAL A 64 -19.94 -9.72 0.05
C VAL A 64 -19.88 -8.77 1.23
N GLU A 65 -21.01 -8.61 1.91
CA GLU A 65 -21.03 -7.96 3.23
C GLU A 65 -20.00 -8.64 4.13
N SER A 66 -19.18 -7.84 4.82
CA SER A 66 -18.32 -8.38 5.88
C SER A 66 -19.23 -9.00 6.94
N PRO A 67 -19.07 -10.29 7.30
CA PRO A 67 -19.93 -10.88 8.29
C PRO A 67 -19.73 -10.15 9.61
N SER A 68 -20.82 -9.58 10.13
CA SER A 68 -20.97 -9.25 11.54
C SER A 68 -20.51 -10.44 12.37
N ALA A 69 -19.67 -10.19 13.36
CA ALA A 69 -19.01 -11.19 14.18
C ALA A 69 -19.97 -11.97 15.10
N VAL A 70 -20.91 -12.76 14.56
CA VAL A 70 -21.71 -13.73 15.31
C VAL A 70 -22.27 -14.84 14.39
N THR A 71 -21.42 -15.66 13.77
CA THR A 71 -21.85 -17.00 13.33
C THR A 71 -20.77 -18.01 13.71
N SER A 72 -21.15 -18.99 14.53
CA SER A 72 -20.35 -20.15 14.90
C SER A 72 -20.24 -21.09 13.71
N ASP A 73 -19.43 -20.71 12.71
CA ASP A 73 -19.12 -21.59 11.59
C ASP A 73 -18.09 -22.66 12.02
N PRO A 74 -18.31 -23.93 11.70
CA PRO A 74 -17.44 -25.04 12.12
C PRO A 74 -16.06 -25.04 11.45
N HIS A 75 -15.84 -24.24 10.39
CA HIS A 75 -14.54 -24.09 9.70
C HIS A 75 -14.30 -22.61 9.31
N PRO A 76 -13.41 -21.89 10.02
CA PRO A 76 -13.20 -20.46 9.76
C PRO A 76 -12.50 -20.21 8.42
N ALA A 77 -12.86 -19.10 7.76
CA ALA A 77 -12.22 -18.64 6.52
C ALA A 77 -10.71 -18.44 6.70
N ILE A 78 -9.91 -18.75 5.66
CA ILE A 78 -8.45 -18.53 5.68
C ILE A 78 -8.21 -17.03 5.73
N SER A 79 -7.56 -16.54 6.79
CA SER A 79 -7.28 -15.10 6.90
C SER A 79 -6.27 -14.62 5.86
N PHE A 80 -6.47 -13.38 5.38
CA PHE A 80 -5.51 -12.73 4.49
C PHE A 80 -4.30 -12.13 5.24
N SER A 81 -4.45 -11.82 6.53
CA SER A 81 -3.38 -11.26 7.38
C SER A 81 -2.21 -12.23 7.51
N ALA A 82 -0.98 -11.73 7.41
CA ALA A 82 0.21 -12.53 7.62
C ALA A 82 0.39 -12.95 9.10
N HIS A 83 -0.01 -12.12 10.06
CA HIS A 83 0.00 -12.48 11.48
C HIS A 83 -0.96 -13.64 11.81
N GLN A 84 -2.08 -13.73 11.11
CA GLN A 84 -3.06 -14.81 11.33
C GLN A 84 -2.57 -16.17 10.84
N VAL A 85 -1.53 -16.22 10.00
CA VAL A 85 -0.88 -17.47 9.59
C VAL A 85 -0.36 -18.25 10.81
N LEU A 86 0.21 -17.56 11.79
CA LEU A 86 0.69 -18.18 13.03
C LEU A 86 -0.40 -19.00 13.73
N PHE A 87 -1.67 -18.61 13.58
CA PHE A 87 -2.83 -19.20 14.25
C PHE A 87 -3.56 -20.24 13.39
N TRP A 88 -3.02 -20.64 12.24
CA TRP A 88 -3.56 -21.77 11.48
C TRP A 88 -3.47 -23.07 12.30
N PRO A 89 -4.50 -23.93 12.29
CA PRO A 89 -4.52 -25.15 13.11
C PRO A 89 -3.29 -26.04 12.93
N ALA A 90 -2.91 -26.33 11.68
CA ALA A 90 -1.74 -27.14 11.36
C ALA A 90 -0.43 -26.51 11.84
N ILE A 91 -0.31 -25.17 11.77
CA ILE A 91 0.85 -24.45 12.29
C ILE A 91 0.89 -24.53 13.81
N GLN A 92 -0.22 -24.21 14.49
CA GLN A 92 -0.33 -24.30 15.95
C GLN A 92 0.00 -25.69 16.48
N ALA A 93 -0.42 -26.75 15.79
CA ALA A 93 -0.09 -28.13 16.15
C ALA A 93 1.43 -28.39 16.11
N ALA A 94 2.12 -27.84 15.10
CA ALA A 94 3.55 -28.02 14.87
C ALA A 94 4.46 -27.11 15.71
N LEU A 95 3.93 -26.04 16.33
CA LEU A 95 4.74 -25.07 17.07
C LEU A 95 5.48 -25.70 18.28
N PRO A 96 6.71 -25.24 18.59
CA PRO A 96 7.38 -25.52 19.85
C PRO A 96 6.57 -25.00 21.05
N GLU A 97 6.72 -25.64 22.21
CA GLU A 97 5.92 -25.32 23.40
C GLU A 97 6.14 -23.88 23.90
N SER A 98 7.36 -23.36 23.77
CA SER A 98 7.68 -21.97 24.08
C SER A 98 6.88 -20.97 23.22
N VAL A 99 6.73 -21.26 21.93
CA VAL A 99 5.96 -20.41 21.01
C VAL A 99 4.47 -20.54 21.26
N LYS A 100 3.96 -21.74 21.54
CA LYS A 100 2.56 -21.95 21.94
C LYS A 100 2.19 -21.11 23.16
N LEU A 101 3.04 -21.09 24.18
CA LEU A 101 2.82 -20.25 25.37
C LEU A 101 2.79 -18.76 25.00
N MET A 102 3.72 -18.28 24.16
CA MET A 102 3.70 -16.90 23.68
C MET A 102 2.39 -16.56 22.93
N CYS A 103 1.92 -17.45 22.06
CA CYS A 103 0.64 -17.30 21.34
C CYS A 103 -0.54 -17.19 22.31
N GLN A 104 -0.58 -18.03 23.36
CA GLN A 104 -1.65 -18.00 24.37
C GLN A 104 -1.64 -16.71 25.19
N MET A 105 -0.46 -16.22 25.59
CA MET A 105 -0.31 -14.98 26.35
C MET A 105 -0.68 -13.74 25.52
N ASN A 106 -0.30 -13.73 24.24
CA ASN A 106 -0.46 -12.58 23.37
C ASN A 106 -1.84 -12.53 22.68
N GLY A 107 -2.43 -13.68 22.39
CA GLY A 107 -3.70 -13.82 21.66
C GLY A 107 -3.58 -13.51 20.16
N ALA A 108 -4.62 -13.82 19.38
CA ALA A 108 -4.59 -13.70 17.92
C ALA A 108 -4.48 -12.26 17.38
N VAL A 109 -4.83 -11.26 18.18
CA VAL A 109 -4.85 -9.83 17.79
C VAL A 109 -3.74 -9.02 18.45
N TYR A 110 -2.66 -9.69 18.86
CA TYR A 110 -1.58 -9.05 19.62
C TYR A 110 -0.90 -7.91 18.87
N SER A 111 -0.68 -8.05 17.55
CA SER A 111 -0.02 -7.03 16.74
C SER A 111 -0.79 -5.70 16.80
N THR A 112 -2.10 -5.74 16.59
CA THR A 112 -2.99 -4.57 16.72
C THR A 112 -2.98 -3.99 18.13
N ARG A 113 -3.06 -4.85 19.16
CA ARG A 113 -3.09 -4.41 20.56
C ARG A 113 -1.79 -3.74 20.99
N LEU A 114 -0.65 -4.30 20.62
CA LEU A 114 0.68 -3.76 20.95
C LEU A 114 0.89 -2.40 20.25
N GLU A 115 0.54 -2.30 18.97
CA GLU A 115 0.66 -1.04 18.23
C GLU A 115 -0.31 0.04 18.73
N ALA A 116 -1.53 -0.33 19.12
CA ALA A 116 -2.50 0.60 19.69
C ALA A 116 -2.10 1.11 21.09
N ALA A 117 -1.31 0.34 21.84
CA ALA A 117 -0.83 0.70 23.17
C ALA A 117 0.42 1.60 23.16
N ARG A 118 0.92 1.98 21.98
CA ARG A 118 2.18 2.71 21.87
C ARG A 118 2.10 4.10 22.51
N PRO A 119 3.21 4.57 23.13
CA PRO A 119 3.30 5.95 23.56
C PRO A 119 3.19 6.88 22.35
N LYS A 120 2.68 8.08 22.57
CA LYS A 120 2.63 9.15 21.57
C LYS A 120 4.06 9.50 21.12
N LEU A 121 4.20 10.04 19.90
CA LEU A 121 5.47 10.57 19.44
C LEU A 121 6.03 11.60 20.45
N PRO A 122 7.35 11.63 20.67
CA PRO A 122 7.93 12.59 21.58
C PRO A 122 7.74 14.01 21.03
N HIS A 123 7.41 14.91 21.93
CA HIS A 123 7.45 16.35 21.66
C HIS A 123 8.89 16.77 21.97
N ALA A 124 9.56 17.44 21.04
CA ALA A 124 10.94 17.88 21.21
C ALA A 124 11.11 18.57 22.57
N THR A 125 12.01 18.03 23.41
CA THR A 125 12.30 18.52 24.77
C THR A 125 13.54 19.41 24.80
N SER A 126 14.10 19.80 23.65
CA SER A 126 15.26 20.68 23.65
C SER A 126 14.80 22.08 24.08
N ALA A 127 15.20 22.46 25.30
CA ALA A 127 14.97 23.76 25.90
C ALA A 127 15.61 24.93 25.12
N ASP A 128 16.32 24.64 24.03
CA ASP A 128 17.09 25.59 23.22
C ASP A 128 16.48 25.92 21.85
N MET A 129 15.33 25.32 21.50
CA MET A 129 14.57 25.80 20.36
C MET A 129 13.88 27.11 20.74
N SER A 130 14.61 28.22 20.59
CA SER A 130 14.02 29.56 20.54
C SER A 130 12.74 29.49 19.72
N SER A 131 11.66 30.12 20.21
CA SER A 131 10.30 30.04 19.62
C SER A 131 10.19 30.45 18.14
N ASP A 132 11.29 30.81 17.50
CA ASP A 132 11.40 31.33 16.14
C ASP A 132 12.51 30.64 15.32
N TRP A 133 12.80 29.35 15.56
CA TRP A 133 13.84 28.65 14.80
C TRP A 133 13.51 28.49 13.31
N LEU A 134 12.22 28.42 12.97
CA LEU A 134 11.75 28.36 11.58
C LEU A 134 12.13 29.61 10.78
N SER A 135 12.21 30.79 11.42
CA SER A 135 12.63 32.03 10.76
C SER A 135 14.13 32.05 10.41
N LYS A 136 14.93 31.15 11.00
CA LYS A 136 16.35 31.00 10.72
C LYS A 136 16.64 30.08 9.53
N LEU A 137 15.62 29.42 8.97
CA LEU A 137 15.79 28.52 7.82
C LEU A 137 16.05 29.32 6.54
N SER A 138 17.09 28.95 5.81
CA SER A 138 17.36 29.57 4.51
C SER A 138 16.37 29.06 3.46
N ILE A 139 16.03 29.91 2.49
CA ILE A 139 15.20 29.53 1.33
C ILE A 139 15.87 28.38 0.55
N ALA A 140 17.21 28.35 0.49
CA ALA A 140 17.96 27.27 -0.14
C ALA A 140 17.72 25.93 0.54
N THR A 141 17.73 25.90 1.88
CA THR A 141 17.43 24.72 2.70
C THR A 141 16.01 24.22 2.44
N LEU A 142 15.02 25.12 2.44
CA LEU A 142 13.62 24.76 2.18
C LEU A 142 13.46 24.18 0.77
N LYS A 143 14.10 24.78 -0.23
CA LYS A 143 14.08 24.30 -1.60
C LYS A 143 14.75 22.93 -1.73
N GLU A 144 15.93 22.75 -1.14
CA GLU A 144 16.67 21.48 -1.19
C GLU A 144 15.84 20.33 -0.61
N LEU A 145 15.32 20.47 0.61
CA LEU A 145 14.50 19.43 1.23
C LEU A 145 13.21 19.17 0.45
N SER A 146 12.61 20.20 -0.15
CA SER A 146 11.46 20.04 -1.04
C SER A 146 11.81 19.22 -2.27
N ASP A 147 12.93 19.55 -2.94
CA ASP A 147 13.42 18.83 -4.11
C ASP A 147 13.68 17.36 -3.77
N VAL A 148 14.26 17.08 -2.59
CA VAL A 148 14.47 15.71 -2.11
C VAL A 148 13.15 14.96 -1.93
N TYR A 149 12.14 15.56 -1.30
CA TYR A 149 10.81 14.93 -1.17
C TYR A 149 10.24 14.54 -2.55
N PHE A 150 10.32 15.43 -3.54
CA PHE A 150 9.84 15.15 -4.89
C PHE A 150 10.67 14.10 -5.63
N ALA A 151 11.97 14.00 -5.35
CA ALA A 151 12.88 13.01 -5.90
C ALA A 151 12.84 11.64 -5.18
N THR A 152 12.02 11.50 -4.14
CA THR A 152 11.91 10.28 -3.31
C THR A 152 10.45 9.88 -3.12
N PHE A 153 9.81 10.34 -2.04
CA PHE A 153 8.45 9.96 -1.66
C PHE A 153 7.41 10.26 -2.76
N ASN A 154 7.47 11.43 -3.40
CA ASN A 154 6.46 11.80 -4.39
C ASN A 154 6.54 10.99 -5.70
N LEU A 155 7.64 10.27 -5.96
CA LEU A 155 7.82 9.46 -7.18
C LEU A 155 6.82 8.31 -7.26
N ALA A 156 6.63 7.59 -6.15
CA ALA A 156 5.73 6.45 -6.07
C ALA A 156 4.33 6.82 -5.56
N THR A 157 4.23 7.91 -4.78
CA THR A 157 2.99 8.42 -4.19
C THR A 157 2.81 9.91 -4.53
N PRO A 158 2.24 10.25 -5.69
CA PRO A 158 2.10 11.62 -6.17
C PRO A 158 1.00 12.38 -5.40
N ILE A 159 1.25 12.66 -4.12
CA ILE A 159 0.34 13.38 -3.21
C ILE A 159 0.29 14.86 -3.58
N LEU A 160 1.41 15.44 -3.99
CA LEU A 160 1.53 16.85 -4.34
C LEU A 160 1.81 17.01 -5.83
N ASP A 161 1.17 18.02 -6.41
CA ASP A 161 1.57 18.57 -7.71
C ASP A 161 2.78 19.48 -7.50
N GLN A 162 3.91 19.12 -8.10
CA GLN A 162 5.20 19.78 -7.84
C GLN A 162 5.17 21.26 -8.22
N LYS A 163 4.54 21.59 -9.36
CA LYS A 163 4.42 22.96 -9.86
C LYS A 163 3.58 23.83 -8.92
N THR A 164 2.43 23.31 -8.50
CA THR A 164 1.54 23.98 -7.54
C THR A 164 2.22 24.19 -6.19
N TYR A 165 2.94 23.18 -5.69
CA TYR A 165 3.67 23.28 -4.43
C TYR A 165 4.70 24.42 -4.44
N PHE A 166 5.62 24.44 -5.42
CA PHE A 166 6.70 25.43 -5.45
C PHE A 166 6.18 26.85 -5.73
N GLN A 167 5.15 26.99 -6.58
CA GLN A 167 4.68 28.31 -6.99
C GLN A 167 3.59 28.90 -6.11
N ARG A 168 2.91 28.09 -5.29
CA ARG A 168 1.82 28.55 -4.41
C ARG A 168 2.08 28.19 -2.95
N THR A 169 2.11 26.90 -2.64
CA THR A 169 2.16 26.42 -1.25
C THR A 169 3.42 26.88 -0.51
N LEU A 170 4.59 26.74 -1.12
CA LEU A 170 5.86 27.12 -0.51
C LEU A 170 5.95 28.64 -0.29
N GLY A 171 5.51 29.44 -1.26
CA GLY A 171 5.52 30.90 -1.16
C GLY A 171 4.64 31.40 -0.01
N VAL A 172 3.41 30.89 0.11
CA VAL A 172 2.48 31.26 1.20
C VAL A 172 3.05 30.93 2.58
N ALA A 173 3.70 29.77 2.73
CA ALA A 173 4.34 29.39 3.99
C ALA A 173 5.51 30.33 4.36
N ILE A 174 6.34 30.71 3.39
CA ILE A 174 7.48 31.62 3.60
C ILE A 174 6.99 33.04 3.91
N ASP A 175 6.09 33.59 3.10
CA ASP A 175 5.56 34.95 3.25
C ASP A 175 4.77 35.10 4.56
N GLY A 176 4.09 34.03 4.99
CA GLY A 176 3.38 33.94 6.25
C GLY A 176 4.25 33.58 7.47
N ASN A 177 5.58 33.51 7.32
CA ASN A 177 6.55 33.11 8.35
C ASN A 177 6.15 31.82 9.09
N PHE A 178 5.72 30.80 8.35
CA PHE A 178 5.23 29.53 8.88
C PHE A 178 4.13 29.69 9.94
N GLY A 179 3.14 30.55 9.67
CA GLY A 179 1.97 30.77 10.53
C GLY A 179 1.04 29.57 10.67
N ILE A 180 -0.10 29.76 11.35
CA ILE A 180 -1.15 28.73 11.49
C ILE A 180 -2.00 28.74 10.21
N CYS A 181 -1.52 28.06 9.17
CA CYS A 181 -2.24 27.81 7.92
C CYS A 181 -1.89 26.44 7.34
N ILE A 182 -2.72 25.94 6.43
CA ILE A 182 -2.57 24.61 5.86
C ILE A 182 -1.31 24.48 5.00
N GLU A 183 -0.90 25.53 4.30
CA GLU A 183 0.32 25.58 3.50
C GLU A 183 1.57 25.39 4.37
N SER A 184 1.63 26.09 5.49
CA SER A 184 2.72 25.93 6.46
C SER A 184 2.77 24.50 6.99
N CYS A 185 1.62 23.89 7.30
CA CYS A 185 1.54 22.51 7.73
C CYS A 185 2.08 21.55 6.65
N ILE A 186 1.64 21.70 5.39
CA ILE A 186 2.11 20.88 4.27
C ILE A 186 3.62 21.03 4.07
N VAL A 187 4.15 22.26 4.01
CA VAL A 187 5.57 22.51 3.81
C VAL A 187 6.40 21.88 4.92
N LEU A 188 5.99 22.01 6.18
CA LEU A 188 6.69 21.41 7.31
C LEU A 188 6.73 19.87 7.22
N VAL A 189 5.65 19.20 6.84
CA VAL A 189 5.69 17.74 6.65
C VAL A 189 6.55 17.36 5.44
N VAL A 190 6.53 18.14 4.35
CA VAL A 190 7.43 17.95 3.21
C VAL A 190 8.89 18.09 3.63
N MET A 191 9.24 19.03 4.53
CA MET A 191 10.60 19.15 5.06
C MET A 191 11.00 17.93 5.88
N ALA A 192 10.09 17.42 6.71
CA ALA A 192 10.32 16.22 7.51
C ALA A 192 10.63 15.00 6.63
N LEU A 193 9.79 14.76 5.61
CA LEU A 193 10.01 13.69 4.63
C LEU A 193 11.25 13.95 3.76
N GLY A 194 11.56 15.21 3.44
CA GLY A 194 12.78 15.59 2.73
C GLY A 194 14.05 15.18 3.47
N LEU A 195 14.09 15.35 4.80
CA LEU A 195 15.22 14.87 5.62
C LEU A 195 15.36 13.35 5.61
N MET A 196 14.24 12.62 5.71
CA MET A 196 14.22 11.16 5.58
C MET A 196 14.69 10.71 4.19
N GLY A 197 14.23 11.38 3.13
CA GLY A 197 14.67 11.12 1.76
C GLY A 197 16.16 11.41 1.56
N GLN A 198 16.70 12.44 2.20
CA GLN A 198 18.13 12.76 2.13
C GLN A 198 18.97 11.67 2.81
N ARG A 199 18.51 11.16 3.96
CA ARG A 199 19.11 9.99 4.62
C ARG A 199 19.05 8.76 3.71
N ALA A 200 17.92 8.50 3.08
CA ALA A 200 17.75 7.38 2.15
C ALA A 200 18.70 7.45 0.94
N MET A 201 18.90 8.64 0.37
CA MET A 201 19.87 8.83 -0.73
C MET A 201 21.31 8.60 -0.29
N ARG A 202 21.67 8.92 0.97
CA ARG A 202 23.00 8.61 1.52
C ARG A 202 23.17 7.11 1.78
N GLU A 203 22.14 6.44 2.29
CA GLU A 203 22.13 4.99 2.50
C GLU A 203 22.41 4.22 1.21
N ALA A 204 21.85 4.69 0.08
CA ALA A 204 22.09 4.11 -1.24
C ALA A 204 23.37 4.63 -1.93
N GLY A 205 24.11 5.56 -1.32
CA GLY A 205 25.33 6.13 -1.90
C GLY A 205 25.11 7.07 -3.10
N PHE A 206 23.89 7.58 -3.31
CA PHE A 206 23.58 8.51 -4.40
C PHE A 206 24.06 9.94 -4.12
N VAL A 207 24.24 10.29 -2.85
CA VAL A 207 24.74 11.60 -2.42
C VAL A 207 25.88 11.40 -1.44
N SER A 208 26.96 12.18 -1.59
CA SER A 208 28.10 12.13 -0.68
C SER A 208 27.73 12.65 0.71
N THR A 209 28.28 12.04 1.76
CA THR A 209 28.17 12.55 3.13
C THR A 209 28.91 13.88 3.22
N PRO A 210 28.24 15.02 3.51
CA PRO A 210 28.95 16.29 3.61
C PRO A 210 29.90 16.26 4.82
N ALA A 211 31.10 16.83 4.68
CA ALA A 211 32.11 16.92 5.74
C ALA A 211 31.64 17.77 6.95
N SER A 212 30.64 18.62 6.74
CA SER A 212 29.94 19.41 7.74
C SER A 212 28.49 19.56 7.32
N SER A 213 27.54 19.21 8.19
CA SER A 213 26.12 19.46 7.95
C SER A 213 25.88 20.98 7.83
N PRO A 214 25.31 21.49 6.71
CA PRO A 214 24.97 22.90 6.57
C PRO A 214 23.73 23.30 7.37
N TYR A 215 22.98 22.31 7.88
CA TYR A 215 21.94 22.56 8.86
C TYR A 215 22.62 23.01 10.16
N PRO A 216 22.06 23.97 10.92
CA PRO A 216 22.49 24.17 12.31
C PRO A 216 22.41 22.81 13.04
N ASN A 217 22.96 22.65 14.25
CA ASN A 217 22.91 21.38 15.01
C ASN A 217 21.47 20.95 15.41
N PHE A 218 20.52 20.92 14.47
CA PHE A 218 19.25 20.25 14.45
C PHE A 218 19.54 18.82 14.04
N GLY A 219 19.46 17.88 14.98
CA GLY A 219 19.57 16.47 14.66
C GLY A 219 20.93 16.00 14.11
N SER A 220 22.02 16.77 14.28
CA SER A 220 23.36 16.40 13.78
C SER A 220 24.03 15.28 14.59
N GLY A 221 23.30 14.60 15.47
CA GLY A 221 23.71 13.27 15.90
C GLY A 221 23.57 12.35 14.69
N GLN A 222 24.62 11.61 14.34
CA GLN A 222 24.47 10.45 13.45
C GLN A 222 23.43 9.43 13.97
N ASP A 223 22.96 9.63 15.21
CA ASP A 223 21.95 8.89 15.96
C ASP A 223 20.61 9.65 16.17
N GLU A 224 20.17 10.54 15.28
CA GLU A 224 18.77 11.00 15.35
C GLU A 224 17.83 9.84 14.99
N GLU A 225 17.15 9.33 16.02
CA GLU A 225 16.26 8.15 15.95
C GLU A 225 15.12 8.33 14.93
N MET A 226 14.67 9.57 14.71
CA MET A 226 13.59 9.90 13.78
C MET A 226 13.83 11.25 13.08
N PRO A 227 14.56 11.29 11.95
CA PRO A 227 14.89 12.52 11.24
C PRO A 227 13.65 13.34 10.87
N GLY A 228 13.70 14.65 11.09
CA GLY A 228 12.64 15.57 10.72
C GLY A 228 11.43 15.56 11.67
N LEU A 229 11.51 14.88 12.82
CA LEU A 229 10.45 14.88 13.83
C LEU A 229 10.12 16.30 14.33
N ASP A 230 11.08 17.20 14.41
CA ASP A 230 10.86 18.60 14.82
C ASP A 230 9.94 19.35 13.85
N PHE A 231 10.21 19.23 12.55
CA PHE A 231 9.34 19.76 11.50
C PHE A 231 7.93 19.16 11.60
N PHE A 232 7.85 17.84 11.79
CA PHE A 232 6.56 17.15 11.90
C PHE A 232 5.78 17.53 13.18
N ASN A 233 6.47 17.77 14.29
CA ASN A 233 5.89 18.28 15.54
C ASN A 233 5.30 19.68 15.33
N GLU A 234 6.04 20.60 14.70
CA GLU A 234 5.56 21.94 14.41
C GLU A 234 4.37 21.96 13.43
N ALA A 235 4.35 21.02 12.46
CA ALA A 235 3.23 20.82 11.55
C ALA A 235 1.97 20.37 12.29
N ARG A 236 2.06 19.30 13.09
CA ARG A 236 0.92 18.76 13.86
C ARG A 236 0.39 19.75 14.89
N LYS A 237 1.27 20.53 15.52
CA LYS A 237 0.89 21.60 16.46
C LYS A 237 0.00 22.65 15.80
N ARG A 238 0.36 23.11 14.60
CA ARG A 238 -0.44 24.09 13.82
C ARG A 238 -1.73 23.48 13.31
N PHE A 239 -1.63 22.28 12.73
CA PHE A 239 -2.78 21.59 12.16
C PHE A 239 -3.85 21.24 13.20
N GLY A 240 -3.51 21.20 14.51
CA GLY A 240 -4.49 21.06 15.58
C GLY A 240 -5.65 22.05 15.51
N PHE A 241 -5.41 23.28 15.05
CA PHE A 241 -6.47 24.29 14.84
C PHE A 241 -7.22 24.13 13.51
N LEU A 242 -6.65 23.38 12.56
CA LEU A 242 -7.16 23.15 11.20
C LEU A 242 -7.82 21.77 11.05
N MET A 243 -7.87 20.98 12.12
CA MET A 243 -8.18 19.54 12.06
C MET A 243 -9.58 19.18 11.51
N CYS A 244 -10.47 20.16 11.43
CA CYS A 244 -11.82 20.00 10.89
C CYS A 244 -11.91 20.30 9.38
N GLU A 245 -10.84 20.82 8.75
CA GLU A 245 -10.80 21.05 7.31
C GLU A 245 -10.92 19.72 6.54
N GLN A 246 -11.62 19.76 5.40
CA GLN A 246 -11.94 18.59 4.55
C GLN A 246 -11.64 18.85 3.07
N ASP A 247 -10.84 19.87 2.76
CA ASP A 247 -10.51 20.22 1.39
C ASP A 247 -9.34 19.40 0.84
N LEU A 248 -8.88 19.75 -0.36
CA LEU A 248 -7.76 19.08 -1.02
C LEU A 248 -6.49 19.12 -0.15
N GLN A 249 -6.16 20.29 0.41
CA GLN A 249 -4.92 20.48 1.15
C GLN A 249 -4.94 19.76 2.51
N ALA A 250 -6.09 19.70 3.18
CA ALA A 250 -6.28 18.84 4.35
C ALA A 250 -6.05 17.36 4.02
N CYS A 251 -6.60 16.88 2.91
CA CYS A 251 -6.37 15.50 2.43
C CYS A 251 -4.87 15.24 2.15
N GLN A 252 -4.18 16.17 1.49
CA GLN A 252 -2.74 16.11 1.24
C GLN A 252 -1.94 16.06 2.54
N PHE A 253 -2.28 16.92 3.51
CA PHE A 253 -1.64 16.94 4.82
C PHE A 253 -1.79 15.59 5.54
N TYR A 254 -2.99 15.00 5.53
CA TYR A 254 -3.22 13.69 6.15
C TYR A 254 -2.38 12.60 5.47
N LEU A 255 -2.32 12.56 4.14
CA LEU A 255 -1.52 11.56 3.42
C LEU A 255 -0.01 11.73 3.65
N LEU A 256 0.50 12.96 3.63
CA LEU A 256 1.91 13.26 3.96
C LEU A 256 2.24 12.85 5.40
N SER A 257 1.36 13.19 6.34
CA SER A 257 1.51 12.78 7.74
C SER A 257 1.46 11.26 7.91
N GLY A 258 0.63 10.59 7.11
CA GLY A 258 0.57 9.15 7.01
C GLY A 258 1.91 8.54 6.59
N LEU A 259 2.56 9.08 5.54
CA LEU A 259 3.90 8.65 5.13
C LEU A 259 4.93 8.81 6.24
N PHE A 260 4.90 9.91 6.99
CA PHE A 260 5.80 10.08 8.13
C PHE A 260 5.59 8.99 9.19
N TYR A 261 4.33 8.71 9.56
CA TYR A 261 4.03 7.62 10.50
C TYR A 261 4.41 6.24 9.96
N ALA A 262 4.29 6.03 8.65
CA ALA A 262 4.71 4.80 7.98
C ALA A 262 6.23 4.57 8.11
N GLU A 263 7.03 5.60 7.84
CA GLU A 263 8.49 5.55 8.00
C GLU A 263 8.92 5.36 9.46
N ALA A 264 8.17 5.97 10.39
CA ALA A 264 8.33 5.79 11.83
C ALA A 264 7.86 4.41 12.34
N LEU A 265 7.40 3.52 11.43
CA LEU A 265 6.85 2.20 11.76
C LEU A 265 5.69 2.26 12.75
N ARG A 266 4.80 3.25 12.61
CA ARG A 266 3.61 3.47 13.47
C ARG A 266 2.31 3.18 12.69
N PRO A 267 1.97 1.92 12.43
CA PRO A 267 0.90 1.55 11.51
C PRO A 267 -0.50 1.99 11.97
N VAL A 268 -0.78 2.04 13.28
CA VAL A 268 -2.08 2.50 13.80
C VAL A 268 -2.25 4.01 13.63
N ASP A 269 -1.19 4.79 13.86
CA ASP A 269 -1.20 6.24 13.61
C ASP A 269 -1.29 6.55 12.12
N TRP A 270 -0.61 5.75 11.28
CA TRP A 270 -0.72 5.83 9.83
C TRP A 270 -2.16 5.56 9.36
N TRP A 271 -2.77 4.46 9.84
CA TRP A 271 -4.17 4.14 9.56
C TRP A 271 -5.10 5.29 9.96
N ALA A 272 -4.91 5.91 11.13
CA ALA A 272 -5.73 7.04 11.57
C ALA A 272 -5.63 8.24 10.61
N MET A 273 -4.47 8.49 10.00
CA MET A 273 -4.34 9.52 8.96
C MET A 273 -5.04 9.13 7.66
N LEU A 274 -4.94 7.86 7.24
CA LEU A 274 -5.64 7.36 6.06
C LEU A 274 -7.17 7.44 6.22
N THR A 275 -7.70 7.13 7.40
CA THR A 275 -9.13 7.29 7.70
C THR A 275 -9.60 8.73 7.52
N LYS A 276 -8.78 9.71 7.94
CA LYS A 276 -9.09 11.14 7.75
C LYS A 276 -8.99 11.55 6.29
N ALA A 277 -7.98 11.10 5.55
CA ALA A 277 -7.86 11.32 4.11
C ALA A 277 -9.05 10.72 3.32
N SER A 278 -9.52 9.53 3.76
CA SER A 278 -10.73 8.89 3.23
C SER A 278 -11.97 9.74 3.48
N ALA A 279 -12.12 10.31 4.68
CA ALA A 279 -13.21 11.23 4.99
C ALA A 279 -13.18 12.49 4.12
N CYS A 280 -12.00 13.09 3.90
CA CYS A 280 -11.86 14.23 2.97
C CYS A 280 -12.27 13.84 1.55
N SER A 281 -11.82 12.69 1.07
CA SER A 281 -12.17 12.17 -0.27
C SER A 281 -13.68 11.94 -0.40
N ALA A 282 -14.30 11.27 0.60
CA ALA A 282 -15.73 11.02 0.61
C ALA A 282 -16.53 12.32 0.64
N TYR A 283 -16.12 13.30 1.45
CA TYR A 283 -16.74 14.62 1.49
C TYR A 283 -16.67 15.31 0.12
N PHE A 284 -15.49 15.33 -0.51
CA PHE A 284 -15.27 15.94 -1.81
C PHE A 284 -16.18 15.32 -2.89
N TRP A 285 -16.11 13.99 -3.06
CA TRP A 285 -16.81 13.31 -4.15
C TRP A 285 -18.32 13.36 -4.03
N ASN A 286 -18.85 13.31 -2.80
CA ASN A 286 -20.30 13.33 -2.57
C ASN A 286 -20.90 14.74 -2.57
N ASN A 287 -20.15 15.78 -2.19
CA ASN A 287 -20.73 17.10 -1.93
C ASN A 287 -20.17 18.22 -2.82
N VAL A 288 -18.91 18.14 -3.24
CA VAL A 288 -18.17 19.30 -3.75
C VAL A 288 -17.67 19.12 -5.19
N SER A 289 -17.64 17.88 -5.70
CA SER A 289 -17.02 17.52 -6.99
C SER A 289 -17.63 18.17 -8.23
N ARG A 290 -18.92 18.53 -8.22
CA ARG A 290 -19.67 18.91 -9.44
C ARG A 290 -19.16 20.17 -10.13
N ASP A 291 -18.66 21.14 -9.37
CA ASP A 291 -18.29 22.47 -9.87
C ASP A 291 -16.77 22.70 -9.83
N ARG A 292 -15.98 21.62 -9.89
CA ARG A 292 -14.52 21.68 -9.82
C ARG A 292 -13.88 21.50 -11.18
N ASP A 293 -12.76 22.19 -11.39
CA ASP A 293 -11.97 22.05 -12.60
C ASP A 293 -11.34 20.65 -12.72
N GLU A 294 -10.88 20.33 -13.94
CA GLU A 294 -10.33 19.00 -14.24
C GLU A 294 -9.07 18.68 -13.42
N TRP A 295 -8.25 19.70 -13.09
CA TRP A 295 -7.03 19.50 -12.29
C TRP A 295 -7.37 19.11 -10.85
N MET A 296 -8.34 19.79 -10.24
CA MET A 296 -8.82 19.49 -8.88
C MET A 296 -9.43 18.09 -8.80
N LEU A 297 -10.25 17.71 -9.79
CA LEU A 297 -10.83 16.37 -9.88
C LEU A 297 -9.75 15.29 -10.03
N ASP A 298 -8.75 15.56 -10.86
CA ASP A 298 -7.62 14.65 -11.05
C ASP A 298 -6.77 14.51 -9.79
N MET A 299 -6.42 15.61 -9.12
CA MET A 299 -5.69 15.59 -7.85
C MET A 299 -6.44 14.80 -6.79
N GLN A 300 -7.74 15.03 -6.61
CA GLN A 300 -8.55 14.28 -5.65
C GLN A 300 -8.66 12.79 -6.01
N SER A 301 -8.67 12.45 -7.30
CA SER A 301 -8.58 11.05 -7.73
C SER A 301 -7.24 10.43 -7.30
N ARG A 302 -6.10 11.13 -7.48
CA ARG A 302 -4.79 10.65 -7.02
C ARG A 302 -4.80 10.36 -5.51
N LEU A 303 -5.29 11.31 -4.70
CA LEU A 303 -5.33 11.17 -3.24
C LEU A 303 -6.25 10.03 -2.81
N PHE A 304 -7.41 9.88 -3.44
CA PHE A 304 -8.33 8.78 -3.17
C PHE A 304 -7.65 7.43 -3.41
N TRP A 305 -7.03 7.23 -4.57
CA TRP A 305 -6.41 5.95 -4.93
C TRP A 305 -5.15 5.65 -4.08
N ILE A 306 -4.38 6.67 -3.66
CA ILE A 306 -3.31 6.51 -2.67
C ILE A 306 -3.89 6.04 -1.33
N THR A 307 -4.96 6.69 -0.87
CA THR A 307 -5.64 6.36 0.40
C THR A 307 -6.14 4.91 0.38
N SER A 308 -6.88 4.54 -0.66
CA SER A 308 -7.46 3.20 -0.85
C SER A 308 -6.37 2.11 -0.94
N MET A 309 -5.22 2.42 -1.56
CA MET A 309 -4.11 1.49 -1.65
C MET A 309 -3.48 1.19 -0.29
N PHE A 310 -3.15 2.22 0.49
CA PHE A 310 -2.51 2.03 1.79
C PHE A 310 -3.47 1.52 2.86
N GLU A 311 -4.73 1.95 2.83
CA GLU A 311 -5.74 1.46 3.78
C GLU A 311 -5.96 -0.04 3.61
N ALA A 312 -6.00 -0.54 2.38
CA ALA A 312 -6.12 -1.97 2.12
C ALA A 312 -5.00 -2.78 2.79
N VAL A 313 -3.76 -2.30 2.76
CA VAL A 313 -2.62 -2.96 3.41
C VAL A 313 -2.81 -3.04 4.92
N LEU A 314 -3.10 -1.92 5.58
CA LEU A 314 -3.17 -1.88 7.05
C LEU A 314 -4.41 -2.58 7.61
N SER A 315 -5.58 -2.34 7.01
CA SER A 315 -6.83 -2.93 7.49
C SER A 315 -6.82 -4.45 7.36
N GLN A 316 -6.13 -4.99 6.34
CA GLN A 316 -5.97 -6.43 6.15
C GLN A 316 -4.96 -7.05 7.12
N GLU A 317 -3.83 -6.39 7.38
CA GLU A 317 -2.81 -6.96 8.28
C GLU A 317 -3.22 -6.88 9.75
N LEU A 318 -3.77 -5.74 10.18
CA LEU A 318 -4.08 -5.45 11.58
C LEU A 318 -5.57 -5.60 11.94
N ASN A 319 -6.41 -6.08 11.02
CA ASN A 319 -7.86 -6.19 11.21
C ASN A 319 -8.50 -4.87 11.70
N LEU A 320 -8.01 -3.73 11.19
CA LEU A 320 -8.52 -2.42 11.56
C LEU A 320 -9.85 -2.12 10.85
N PRO A 321 -10.72 -1.29 11.44
CA PRO A 321 -11.98 -0.92 10.79
C PRO A 321 -11.74 -0.27 9.41
N PRO A 322 -12.39 -0.76 8.35
CA PRO A 322 -12.28 -0.13 7.03
C PRO A 322 -13.13 1.15 6.98
N SER A 323 -12.68 2.11 6.17
CA SER A 323 -13.48 3.26 5.76
C SER A 323 -14.42 2.93 4.59
N ASN A 324 -15.21 3.92 4.16
CA ASN A 324 -16.12 3.80 3.02
C ASN A 324 -15.43 3.88 1.65
N CYS A 325 -14.09 3.85 1.58
CA CYS A 325 -13.33 3.89 0.33
C CYS A 325 -13.85 2.88 -0.70
N LEU A 326 -14.13 1.64 -0.29
CA LEU A 326 -14.56 0.56 -1.19
C LEU A 326 -15.83 0.89 -1.99
N GLN A 327 -16.77 1.64 -1.42
CA GLN A 327 -18.01 2.03 -2.11
C GLN A 327 -17.76 3.12 -3.16
N LEU A 328 -16.76 3.96 -2.93
CA LEU A 328 -16.39 5.05 -3.82
C LEU A 328 -15.50 4.58 -4.97
N GLU A 329 -14.78 3.45 -4.82
CA GLU A 329 -13.85 2.93 -5.84
C GLU A 329 -14.50 2.73 -7.21
N GLU A 330 -15.79 2.38 -7.26
CA GLU A 330 -16.51 2.13 -8.52
C GLU A 330 -16.89 3.42 -9.26
N HIS A 331 -16.89 4.55 -8.55
CA HIS A 331 -17.37 5.83 -9.05
C HIS A 331 -16.24 6.82 -9.37
N ILE A 332 -15.05 6.59 -8.82
CA ILE A 332 -13.91 7.50 -8.97
C ILE A 332 -13.05 7.04 -10.15
N ALA A 333 -12.87 7.93 -11.12
CA ALA A 333 -12.02 7.64 -12.28
C ALA A 333 -10.56 7.45 -11.89
N LEU A 334 -9.79 6.73 -12.70
CA LEU A 334 -8.33 6.65 -12.53
C LEU A 334 -7.68 8.01 -12.81
N PRO A 335 -6.56 8.35 -12.16
CA PRO A 335 -5.87 9.61 -12.40
C PRO A 335 -5.30 9.68 -13.82
N LYS A 336 -5.43 10.85 -14.43
CA LYS A 336 -4.91 11.23 -15.74
C LYS A 336 -3.64 12.07 -15.63
N PHE A 337 -3.30 12.54 -14.44
CA PHE A 337 -2.14 13.37 -14.16
C PHE A 337 -2.17 14.73 -14.87
N ILE A 338 -3.32 15.40 -14.74
CA ILE A 338 -3.55 16.72 -15.35
C ILE A 338 -2.66 17.74 -14.64
N SER A 339 -1.96 18.58 -15.41
CA SER A 339 -1.15 19.68 -14.88
C SER A 339 -1.99 20.94 -14.67
N ALA A 340 -1.64 21.75 -13.67
CA ALA A 340 -2.29 23.04 -13.42
C ALA A 340 -2.04 24.01 -14.60
N GLN A 341 -3.13 24.39 -15.28
CA GLN A 341 -3.09 25.21 -16.51
C GLN A 341 -2.92 26.70 -16.23
N ASP A 342 -3.40 27.15 -15.08
CA ASP A 342 -3.39 28.54 -14.61
C ASP A 342 -2.03 28.99 -14.05
N ILE A 343 -1.10 28.05 -13.91
CA ILE A 343 0.26 28.31 -13.45
C ILE A 343 1.17 28.39 -14.68
N ALA A 344 1.95 29.46 -14.84
CA ALA A 344 2.89 29.57 -15.95
C ALA A 344 4.00 28.51 -15.82
N SER A 345 4.29 27.79 -16.90
CA SER A 345 5.50 26.97 -16.99
C SER A 345 6.68 27.90 -17.29
N PHE A 346 7.55 28.12 -16.30
CA PHE A 346 8.76 28.93 -16.51
C PHE A 346 9.83 28.08 -17.21
N GLY A 347 10.02 28.32 -18.52
CA GLY A 347 11.05 27.68 -19.33
C GLY A 347 10.74 26.24 -19.75
N SER A 348 11.74 25.56 -20.35
CA SER A 348 11.68 24.14 -20.75
C SER A 348 11.91 23.17 -19.58
N PHE A 349 11.86 23.64 -18.33
CA PHE A 349 12.13 22.82 -17.16
C PHE A 349 10.99 21.84 -16.94
N ARG A 350 11.25 20.54 -17.17
CA ARG A 350 10.34 19.47 -16.76
C ARG A 350 10.65 19.07 -15.34
N TYR A 351 9.64 19.09 -14.50
CA TYR A 351 9.75 18.55 -13.16
C TYR A 351 9.84 17.01 -13.24
N PRO A 352 10.65 16.34 -12.41
CA PRO A 352 10.71 14.87 -12.39
C PRO A 352 9.33 14.23 -12.25
N GLY A 353 8.42 14.84 -11.50
CA GLY A 353 7.04 14.37 -11.32
C GLY A 353 6.16 14.45 -12.58
N ASP A 354 6.56 15.16 -13.63
CA ASP A 354 5.84 15.22 -14.91
C ASP A 354 6.25 14.10 -15.88
N ASP A 355 7.18 13.23 -15.47
CA ASP A 355 7.62 12.10 -16.30
C ASP A 355 6.50 11.05 -16.41
N PRO A 356 6.02 10.73 -17.62
CA PRO A 356 5.05 9.65 -17.84
C PRO A 356 5.45 8.33 -17.19
N PHE A 357 6.74 8.07 -17.02
CA PHE A 357 7.26 6.90 -16.31
C PHE A 357 6.63 6.72 -14.91
N PHE A 358 6.61 7.77 -14.08
CA PHE A 358 6.05 7.69 -12.72
C PHE A 358 4.52 7.59 -12.72
N HIS A 359 3.86 8.22 -13.69
CA HIS A 359 2.40 8.12 -13.89
C HIS A 359 1.99 6.68 -14.24
N TYR A 360 2.69 6.06 -15.19
CA TYR A 360 2.45 4.66 -15.57
C TYR A 360 2.77 3.71 -14.43
N HIS A 361 3.81 3.97 -13.64
CA HIS A 361 4.08 3.18 -12.45
C HIS A 361 2.91 3.26 -11.47
N PHE A 362 2.43 4.46 -11.14
CA PHE A 362 1.28 4.63 -10.25
C PHE A 362 0.03 3.88 -10.71
N LEU A 363 -0.34 4.01 -12.00
CA LEU A 363 -1.47 3.27 -12.56
C LEU A 363 -1.26 1.75 -12.52
N SER A 364 -0.02 1.29 -12.74
CA SER A 364 0.34 -0.13 -12.67
C SER A 364 0.20 -0.68 -11.25
N GLN A 365 0.55 0.11 -10.23
CA GLN A 365 0.32 -0.23 -8.82
C GLN A 365 -1.17 -0.41 -8.52
N LEU A 366 -2.04 0.47 -9.04
CA LEU A 366 -3.49 0.36 -8.86
C LEU A 366 -4.07 -0.88 -9.54
N ALA A 367 -3.67 -1.16 -10.78
CA ALA A 367 -4.09 -2.35 -11.50
C ALA A 367 -3.70 -3.63 -10.73
N HIS A 368 -2.48 -3.66 -10.19
CA HIS A 368 -2.01 -4.75 -9.33
C HIS A 368 -2.84 -4.90 -8.04
N ARG A 369 -3.14 -3.79 -7.36
CA ARG A 369 -3.97 -3.81 -6.14
C ARG A 369 -5.34 -4.42 -6.41
N LEU A 370 -5.97 -4.13 -7.55
CA LEU A 370 -7.26 -4.71 -7.92
C LEU A 370 -7.18 -6.25 -8.08
N ILE A 371 -6.07 -6.77 -8.62
CA ILE A 371 -5.82 -8.22 -8.71
C ILE A 371 -5.72 -8.81 -7.30
N LEU A 372 -4.95 -8.19 -6.40
CA LEU A 372 -4.83 -8.66 -5.00
C LEU A 372 -6.17 -8.60 -4.25
N THR A 373 -6.97 -7.55 -4.43
CA THR A 373 -8.31 -7.47 -3.84
C THR A 373 -9.20 -8.60 -4.34
N ARG A 374 -9.12 -8.95 -5.64
CA ARG A 374 -9.84 -10.10 -6.19
C ARG A 374 -9.32 -11.41 -5.61
N ALA A 375 -8.00 -11.60 -5.50
CA ALA A 375 -7.40 -12.79 -4.90
C ALA A 375 -7.87 -12.96 -3.46
N ARG A 376 -7.86 -11.89 -2.64
CA ARG A 376 -8.43 -11.88 -1.29
C ARG A 376 -9.90 -12.32 -1.33
N ASN A 377 -10.71 -11.66 -2.14
CA ASN A 377 -12.16 -11.89 -2.11
C ASN A 377 -12.57 -13.28 -2.64
N SER A 378 -11.80 -13.86 -3.56
CA SER A 378 -12.14 -15.12 -4.21
C SER A 378 -11.44 -16.34 -3.62
N LEU A 379 -10.27 -16.17 -2.98
CA LEU A 379 -9.49 -17.29 -2.44
C LEU A 379 -9.47 -17.36 -0.90
N PHE A 380 -9.74 -16.25 -0.21
CA PHE A 380 -9.66 -16.19 1.26
C PHE A 380 -11.04 -16.11 1.92
N HIS A 381 -12.09 -15.78 1.17
CA HIS A 381 -13.47 -15.88 1.66
C HIS A 381 -14.08 -17.24 1.33
N PHE A 382 -14.76 -17.82 2.33
CA PHE A 382 -15.32 -19.17 2.31
C PHE A 382 -16.47 -19.30 1.31
N ASN A 383 -16.45 -20.36 0.50
CA ASN A 383 -17.64 -20.83 -0.21
C ASN A 383 -18.28 -21.94 0.64
N PRO A 384 -19.53 -21.79 1.10
CA PRO A 384 -20.23 -22.79 1.93
C PRO A 384 -20.26 -24.22 1.37
N THR A 385 -20.04 -24.36 0.06
CA THR A 385 -20.11 -25.63 -0.65
C THR A 385 -18.74 -26.25 -0.94
N ALA A 386 -17.63 -25.54 -0.73
CA ALA A 386 -16.29 -26.00 -1.09
C ALA A 386 -15.29 -25.78 0.04
N ASP A 387 -14.55 -26.84 0.38
CA ASP A 387 -13.51 -26.82 1.44
C ASP A 387 -12.33 -25.90 1.13
N TYR A 388 -12.00 -25.70 -0.15
CA TYR A 388 -10.90 -24.84 -0.62
C TYR A 388 -11.31 -24.10 -1.90
N PRO A 389 -10.65 -22.98 -2.23
CA PRO A 389 -10.90 -22.26 -3.47
C PRO A 389 -10.72 -23.17 -4.71
N PRO A 390 -11.57 -23.03 -5.74
CA PRO A 390 -11.45 -23.82 -6.96
C PRO A 390 -10.15 -23.50 -7.71
N GLU A 391 -9.46 -24.52 -8.19
CA GLU A 391 -8.24 -24.41 -9.00
C GLU A 391 -8.40 -23.47 -10.22
N PRO A 392 -9.54 -23.45 -10.96
CA PRO A 392 -9.72 -22.51 -12.06
C PRO A 392 -9.67 -21.03 -11.65
N VAL A 393 -10.04 -20.70 -10.41
CA VAL A 393 -9.97 -19.33 -9.89
C VAL A 393 -8.52 -18.91 -9.65
N GLU A 394 -7.73 -19.81 -9.07
CA GLU A 394 -6.29 -19.61 -8.88
C GLU A 394 -5.57 -19.43 -10.23
N ASP A 395 -5.81 -20.33 -11.19
CA ASP A 395 -5.20 -20.28 -12.52
C ASP A 395 -5.55 -18.98 -13.26
N GLU A 396 -6.80 -18.53 -13.16
CA GLU A 396 -7.24 -17.28 -13.77
C GLU A 396 -6.58 -16.05 -13.12
N LEU A 397 -6.38 -16.06 -11.80
CA LEU A 397 -5.67 -14.97 -11.10
C LEU A 397 -4.19 -14.93 -11.47
N ILE A 398 -3.52 -16.08 -11.59
CA ILE A 398 -2.14 -16.17 -12.08
C ILE A 398 -2.07 -15.64 -13.53
N ARG A 399 -3.01 -16.06 -14.38
CA ARG A 399 -3.09 -15.58 -15.77
C ARG A 399 -3.26 -14.05 -15.84
N GLN A 400 -4.09 -13.46 -14.98
CA GLN A 400 -4.27 -12.01 -14.89
C GLN A 400 -3.01 -11.29 -14.42
N LEU A 401 -2.29 -11.87 -13.45
CA LEU A 401 -1.03 -11.32 -12.96
C LEU A 401 0.06 -11.33 -14.04
N GLU A 402 0.19 -12.42 -14.81
CA GLU A 402 1.13 -12.47 -15.94
C GLU A 402 0.76 -11.45 -17.03
N GLN A 403 -0.52 -11.34 -17.38
CA GLN A 403 -0.97 -10.32 -18.33
C GLN A 403 -0.71 -8.89 -17.84
N TRP A 404 -0.88 -8.63 -16.56
CA TRP A 404 -0.55 -7.34 -15.97
C TRP A 404 0.94 -7.03 -16.19
N ARG A 405 1.82 -7.98 -15.90
CA ARG A 405 3.28 -7.85 -16.09
C ARG A 405 3.66 -7.64 -17.56
N GLU A 406 3.11 -8.47 -18.46
CA GLU A 406 3.40 -8.42 -19.91
C GLU A 406 2.89 -7.14 -20.58
N ARG A 407 1.84 -6.51 -20.03
CA ARG A 407 1.24 -5.28 -20.56
C ARG A 407 1.77 -4.00 -19.92
N LEU A 408 2.71 -4.10 -18.99
CA LEU A 408 3.42 -2.91 -18.52
C LEU A 408 4.04 -2.18 -19.72
N PRO A 409 4.10 -0.83 -19.71
CA PRO A 409 4.81 -0.08 -20.74
C PRO A 409 6.28 -0.53 -20.83
N PRO A 410 6.94 -0.47 -22.01
CA PRO A 410 8.30 -0.99 -22.20
C PRO A 410 9.33 -0.49 -21.17
N MET A 411 9.17 0.73 -20.67
CA MET A 411 10.02 1.34 -19.65
C MET A 411 9.88 0.72 -18.25
N LEU A 412 8.79 0.01 -17.96
CA LEU A 412 8.48 -0.65 -16.69
C LEU A 412 8.47 -2.18 -16.79
N GLN A 413 8.62 -2.74 -18.00
CA GLN A 413 8.65 -4.19 -18.20
C GLN A 413 9.90 -4.80 -17.58
N PHE A 414 9.74 -6.01 -17.04
CA PHE A 414 10.84 -6.75 -16.45
C PHE A 414 10.68 -8.25 -16.65
N ASP A 415 11.82 -8.93 -16.64
CA ASP A 415 11.91 -10.39 -16.57
C ASP A 415 12.06 -10.82 -15.10
N PRO A 416 11.09 -11.56 -14.52
CA PRO A 416 11.18 -12.10 -13.17
C PRO A 416 12.39 -13.00 -12.94
N LYS A 417 13.00 -13.55 -14.00
CA LYS A 417 14.18 -14.42 -13.93
C LYS A 417 15.49 -13.66 -14.08
N ALA A 418 15.46 -12.40 -14.50
CA ALA A 418 16.67 -11.61 -14.62
C ALA A 418 17.26 -11.34 -13.22
N PRO A 419 18.59 -11.42 -13.07
CA PRO A 419 19.22 -11.09 -11.81
C PRO A 419 18.96 -9.61 -11.48
N LEU A 420 18.56 -9.35 -10.25
CA LEU A 420 18.36 -7.99 -9.78
C LEU A 420 19.72 -7.32 -9.61
N THR A 421 19.85 -6.13 -10.19
CA THR A 421 21.05 -5.29 -10.04
C THR A 421 20.87 -4.30 -8.90
N LEU A 422 21.97 -3.85 -8.31
CA LEU A 422 21.96 -2.75 -7.37
C LEU A 422 21.28 -1.52 -7.99
N ALA A 423 20.49 -0.80 -7.20
CA ALA A 423 19.85 0.44 -7.62
C ALA A 423 20.91 1.49 -8.02
N LYS A 424 20.74 2.12 -9.17
CA LYS A 424 21.65 3.18 -9.67
C LYS A 424 21.05 4.56 -9.51
N SER A 425 19.77 4.63 -9.22
CA SER A 425 19.00 5.85 -8.98
C SER A 425 17.91 5.61 -7.94
N PRO A 426 17.36 6.66 -7.31
CA PRO A 426 16.18 6.54 -6.46
C PRO A 426 15.00 5.88 -7.16
N SER A 427 14.82 6.14 -8.47
CA SER A 427 13.78 5.51 -9.28
C SER A 427 13.92 3.99 -9.33
N ASP A 428 15.13 3.46 -9.43
CA ASP A 428 15.34 2.01 -9.47
C ASP A 428 14.91 1.35 -8.16
N ALA A 429 15.26 1.96 -7.02
CA ALA A 429 14.93 1.44 -5.68
C ALA A 429 13.47 1.65 -5.29
N LEU A 430 12.90 2.83 -5.58
CA LEU A 430 11.59 3.25 -5.06
C LEU A 430 10.43 2.96 -6.03
N VAL A 431 10.72 2.77 -7.32
CA VAL A 431 9.71 2.63 -8.36
C VAL A 431 9.82 1.26 -9.04
N THR A 432 10.94 1.00 -9.71
CA THR A 432 11.13 -0.24 -10.48
C THR A 432 11.13 -1.47 -9.58
N ALA A 433 11.98 -1.50 -8.55
CA ALA A 433 12.07 -2.63 -7.63
C ALA A 433 10.74 -2.92 -6.92
N TRP A 434 10.00 -1.88 -6.54
CA TRP A 434 8.68 -2.04 -5.91
C TRP A 434 7.61 -2.60 -6.85
N LEU A 435 7.72 -2.40 -8.16
CA LEU A 435 6.86 -3.05 -9.15
C LEU A 435 7.18 -4.55 -9.26
N HIS A 436 8.46 -4.92 -9.22
CA HIS A 436 8.90 -6.32 -9.19
C HIS A 436 8.46 -7.01 -7.90
N ALA A 437 8.58 -6.31 -6.77
CA ALA A 437 8.19 -6.82 -5.45
C ALA A 437 6.71 -7.20 -5.44
N ARG A 438 5.86 -6.35 -6.01
CA ARG A 438 4.41 -6.58 -6.13
C ARG A 438 4.09 -7.88 -6.86
N TYR A 439 4.75 -8.15 -7.98
CA TYR A 439 4.56 -9.40 -8.72
C TYR A 439 4.78 -10.64 -7.84
N PHE A 440 5.91 -10.71 -7.13
CA PHE A 440 6.21 -11.86 -6.28
C PHE A 440 5.29 -11.95 -5.06
N VAL A 441 4.93 -10.81 -4.46
CA VAL A 441 3.94 -10.74 -3.37
C VAL A 441 2.59 -11.30 -3.83
N ALA A 442 2.10 -10.92 -5.02
CA ALA A 442 0.85 -11.47 -5.55
C ALA A 442 0.95 -12.95 -5.89
N ARG A 443 2.06 -13.41 -6.47
CA ARG A 443 2.31 -14.84 -6.70
C ARG A 443 2.19 -15.64 -5.41
N TYR A 444 2.81 -15.15 -4.32
CA TYR A 444 2.71 -15.78 -3.01
C TYR A 444 1.28 -15.76 -2.45
N HIS A 445 0.61 -14.60 -2.45
CA HIS A 445 -0.76 -14.51 -1.91
C HIS A 445 -1.77 -15.37 -2.68
N ILE A 446 -1.63 -15.52 -4.00
CA ILE A 446 -2.49 -16.40 -4.80
C ILE A 446 -2.25 -17.88 -4.44
N GLY A 447 -0.99 -18.29 -4.25
CA GLY A 447 -0.64 -19.67 -3.89
C GLY A 447 -0.81 -20.03 -2.40
N ARG A 448 -0.91 -19.04 -1.50
CA ARG A 448 -0.95 -19.27 -0.04
C ARG A 448 -2.10 -20.16 0.45
N PRO A 449 -3.34 -20.08 -0.08
CA PRO A 449 -4.40 -21.04 0.26
C PRO A 449 -4.06 -22.49 -0.08
N LEU A 450 -3.26 -22.72 -1.13
CA LEU A 450 -2.78 -24.06 -1.47
C LEU A 450 -1.68 -24.53 -0.51
N LEU A 451 -0.82 -23.62 -0.02
CA LEU A 451 0.12 -23.92 1.06
C LEU A 451 -0.61 -24.27 2.37
N HIS A 452 -1.69 -23.56 2.70
CA HIS A 452 -2.58 -23.93 3.81
C HIS A 452 -3.16 -25.34 3.62
N ARG A 453 -3.67 -25.66 2.41
CA ARG A 453 -4.13 -27.01 2.06
C ARG A 453 -3.06 -28.07 2.22
N ALA A 454 -1.82 -27.73 1.87
CA ALA A 454 -0.71 -28.65 1.96
C ALA A 454 -0.36 -29.03 3.41
N LEU A 455 -0.62 -28.14 4.36
CA LEU A 455 -0.44 -28.38 5.79
C LEU A 455 -1.63 -29.10 6.42
N GLU A 456 -2.86 -28.69 6.10
CA GLU A 456 -4.09 -29.22 6.72
C GLU A 456 -4.55 -30.56 6.14
N ARG A 457 -4.41 -30.75 4.82
CA ARG A 457 -4.90 -31.93 4.10
C ARG A 457 -3.89 -32.46 3.08
N PRO A 458 -2.71 -32.92 3.51
CA PRO A 458 -1.63 -33.37 2.62
C PRO A 458 -2.06 -34.46 1.62
N SER A 459 -2.91 -35.39 2.04
CA SER A 459 -3.41 -36.50 1.22
C SER A 459 -4.30 -36.06 0.05
N SER A 460 -4.80 -34.82 0.06
CA SER A 460 -5.66 -34.27 -0.99
C SER A 460 -4.88 -33.61 -2.15
N LEU A 461 -3.55 -33.58 -2.06
CA LEU A 461 -2.70 -32.91 -3.04
C LEU A 461 -2.38 -33.83 -4.23
N THR A 462 -2.23 -33.22 -5.40
CA THR A 462 -1.73 -33.87 -6.62
C THR A 462 -0.32 -33.34 -6.89
N GLU A 463 0.42 -33.96 -7.80
CA GLU A 463 1.73 -33.42 -8.23
C GLU A 463 1.61 -32.01 -8.83
N GLY A 464 0.48 -31.71 -9.49
CA GLY A 464 0.18 -30.36 -9.98
C GLY A 464 0.09 -29.34 -8.84
N HIS A 465 -0.58 -29.70 -7.75
CA HIS A 465 -0.66 -28.86 -6.55
C HIS A 465 0.70 -28.66 -5.90
N LEU A 466 1.52 -29.71 -5.79
CA LEU A 466 2.86 -29.62 -5.20
C LEU A 466 3.78 -28.69 -6.01
N ARG A 467 3.69 -28.71 -7.34
CA ARG A 467 4.40 -27.74 -8.19
C ARG A 467 3.97 -26.30 -7.91
N LYS A 468 2.67 -26.03 -7.82
CA LYS A 468 2.15 -24.68 -7.49
C LYS A 468 2.59 -24.21 -6.10
N CYS A 469 2.65 -25.11 -5.12
CA CYS A 469 3.23 -24.80 -3.81
C CYS A 469 4.71 -24.40 -3.91
N ARG A 470 5.53 -25.16 -4.66
CA ARG A 470 6.94 -24.82 -4.90
C ARG A 470 7.10 -23.48 -5.63
N ASP A 471 6.21 -23.17 -6.58
CA ASP A 471 6.19 -21.87 -7.26
C ASP A 471 5.88 -20.72 -6.29
N ALA A 472 4.99 -20.93 -5.33
CA ALA A 472 4.66 -19.93 -4.30
C ALA A 472 5.85 -19.69 -3.35
N ILE A 473 6.57 -20.74 -2.94
CA ILE A 473 7.82 -20.61 -2.15
C ILE A 473 8.94 -19.97 -2.97
N SER A 474 9.07 -20.33 -4.25
CA SER A 474 10.03 -19.69 -5.16
C SER A 474 9.77 -18.18 -5.28
N ALA A 475 8.51 -17.76 -5.29
CA ALA A 475 8.15 -16.34 -5.26
C ALA A 475 8.58 -15.65 -3.95
N VAL A 476 8.49 -16.33 -2.80
CA VAL A 476 9.00 -15.80 -1.51
C VAL A 476 10.51 -15.57 -1.56
N LEU A 477 11.25 -16.54 -2.10
CA LEU A 477 12.70 -16.43 -2.25
C LEU A 477 13.09 -15.31 -3.22
N ALA A 478 12.43 -15.22 -4.37
CA ALA A 478 12.66 -14.14 -5.34
C ALA A 478 12.31 -12.76 -4.76
N TRP A 479 11.22 -12.66 -3.99
CA TRP A 479 10.82 -11.43 -3.33
C TRP A 479 11.88 -10.90 -2.37
N SER A 480 12.53 -11.78 -1.59
CA SER A 480 13.61 -11.39 -0.66
C SER A 480 14.75 -10.65 -1.36
N SER A 481 15.11 -11.09 -2.58
CA SER A 481 16.14 -10.44 -3.38
C SER A 481 15.70 -9.05 -3.87
N VAL A 482 14.42 -8.85 -4.15
CA VAL A 482 13.86 -7.53 -4.49
C VAL A 482 13.88 -6.60 -3.28
N ILE A 483 13.53 -7.11 -2.10
CA ILE A 483 13.54 -6.31 -0.87
C ILE A 483 14.96 -5.81 -0.55
N GLN A 484 16.02 -6.58 -0.82
CA GLN A 484 17.39 -6.08 -0.67
C GLN A 484 17.69 -4.84 -1.52
N VAL A 485 17.08 -4.72 -2.71
CA VAL A 485 17.22 -3.52 -3.56
C VAL A 485 16.43 -2.35 -2.97
N THR A 486 15.20 -2.58 -2.51
CA THR A 486 14.39 -1.50 -1.92
C THR A 486 14.96 -1.03 -0.58
N ASP A 487 15.59 -1.92 0.19
CA ASP A 487 16.22 -1.63 1.48
C ASP A 487 17.52 -0.80 1.35
N SER A 488 18.09 -0.68 0.14
CA SER A 488 19.19 0.27 -0.11
C SER A 488 18.80 1.72 0.23
N MET A 489 17.51 2.05 0.18
CA MET A 489 16.92 3.32 0.59
C MET A 489 15.97 3.13 1.78
N ARG A 490 16.40 2.40 2.82
CA ARG A 490 15.56 2.03 3.98
C ARG A 490 14.86 3.19 4.68
N SER A 491 15.40 4.41 4.65
CA SER A 491 14.74 5.61 5.21
C SER A 491 13.66 6.23 4.30
N CYS A 492 13.33 5.58 3.19
CA CYS A 492 12.25 5.95 2.26
C CYS A 492 11.53 4.67 1.79
N ASN A 493 10.97 3.93 2.74
CA ASN A 493 10.20 2.71 2.47
C ASN A 493 8.94 2.67 3.37
N PRO A 494 7.81 3.25 2.91
CA PRO A 494 6.61 3.36 3.75
C PRO A 494 5.94 2.00 3.98
N LEU A 495 6.34 0.95 3.26
CA LEU A 495 5.79 -0.40 3.39
C LEU A 495 6.64 -1.30 4.31
N LYS A 496 7.62 -0.77 5.05
CA LYS A 496 8.47 -1.56 5.97
C LYS A 496 7.67 -2.43 6.93
N PHE A 497 6.59 -1.89 7.53
CA PHE A 497 5.73 -2.67 8.43
C PHE A 497 5.10 -3.87 7.71
N PHE A 498 4.52 -3.64 6.52
CA PHE A 498 3.95 -4.71 5.70
C PHE A 498 4.99 -5.78 5.34
N VAL A 499 6.20 -5.37 4.95
CA VAL A 499 7.28 -6.31 4.62
C VAL A 499 7.62 -7.19 5.83
N CYS A 500 7.72 -6.62 7.03
CA CYS A 500 7.95 -7.38 8.26
C CYS A 500 6.83 -8.40 8.52
N CYS A 501 5.56 -7.98 8.41
CA CYS A 501 4.43 -8.89 8.57
C CYS A 501 4.49 -10.07 7.60
N GLN A 502 4.75 -9.80 6.30
CA GLN A 502 4.83 -10.85 5.29
C GLN A 502 6.01 -11.80 5.53
N ILE A 503 7.20 -11.27 5.86
CA ILE A 503 8.36 -12.10 6.21
C ILE A 503 8.03 -13.01 7.40
N PHE A 504 7.41 -12.45 8.46
CA PHE A 504 7.00 -13.23 9.62
C PHE A 504 6.01 -14.35 9.26
N GLY A 505 4.97 -14.04 8.48
CA GLY A 505 4.01 -15.03 8.00
C GLY A 505 4.66 -16.11 7.12
N GLN A 506 5.60 -15.73 6.26
CA GLN A 506 6.37 -16.67 5.43
C GLN A 506 7.25 -17.60 6.28
N ILE A 507 7.92 -17.09 7.32
CA ILE A 507 8.67 -17.92 8.28
C ILE A 507 7.74 -18.96 8.93
N CYS A 508 6.54 -18.56 9.35
CA CYS A 508 5.57 -19.49 9.94
C CYS A 508 5.18 -20.63 8.98
N VAL A 509 4.92 -20.31 7.70
CA VAL A 509 4.61 -21.32 6.67
C VAL A 509 5.82 -22.23 6.41
N VAL A 510 7.00 -21.64 6.20
CA VAL A 510 8.24 -22.38 5.91
C VAL A 510 8.58 -23.32 7.07
N PHE A 511 8.49 -22.86 8.31
CA PHE A 511 8.69 -23.68 9.50
C PHE A 511 7.77 -24.91 9.48
N ALA A 512 6.45 -24.69 9.33
CA ALA A 512 5.47 -25.76 9.38
C ALA A 512 5.64 -26.79 8.24
N LEU A 513 6.01 -26.33 7.04
CA LEU A 513 6.34 -27.21 5.93
C LEU A 513 7.61 -28.03 6.22
N SER A 514 8.64 -27.40 6.81
CA SER A 514 9.93 -28.03 7.12
C SER A 514 9.81 -29.15 8.15
N VAL A 515 8.95 -28.97 9.17
CA VAL A 515 8.73 -29.97 10.23
C VAL A 515 7.60 -30.97 9.91
N SER A 516 7.02 -30.90 8.70
CA SER A 516 5.92 -31.79 8.31
C SER A 516 6.35 -33.26 8.39
N PRO A 517 5.49 -34.18 8.87
CA PRO A 517 5.81 -35.60 8.90
C PRO A 517 5.92 -36.21 7.49
N TYR A 518 5.37 -35.55 6.47
CA TYR A 518 5.33 -36.04 5.09
C TYR A 518 6.55 -35.55 4.27
N PRO A 519 7.42 -36.45 3.78
CA PRO A 519 8.62 -36.05 3.03
C PRO A 519 8.33 -35.18 1.80
N TYR A 520 7.26 -35.48 1.05
CA TYR A 520 6.87 -34.72 -0.14
C TYR A 520 6.33 -33.31 0.18
N ILE A 521 5.92 -33.05 1.42
CA ILE A 521 5.56 -31.70 1.89
C ILE A 521 6.82 -30.93 2.26
N ARG A 522 7.80 -31.58 2.91
CA ARG A 522 9.11 -30.97 3.20
C ARG A 522 9.85 -30.56 1.92
N ASP A 523 9.70 -31.34 0.85
CA ASP A 523 10.26 -31.04 -0.48
C ASP A 523 9.81 -29.68 -1.06
N ILE A 524 8.64 -29.16 -0.65
CA ILE A 524 8.12 -27.86 -1.09
C ILE A 524 9.07 -26.71 -0.73
N VAL A 525 9.80 -26.84 0.38
CA VAL A 525 10.72 -25.82 0.91
C VAL A 525 12.19 -26.23 0.79
N SER A 526 12.50 -27.20 -0.08
CA SER A 526 13.87 -27.71 -0.29
C SER A 526 14.86 -26.64 -0.75
N ASP A 527 14.40 -25.62 -1.47
CA ASP A 527 15.21 -24.49 -1.93
C ASP A 527 15.40 -23.38 -0.87
N VAL A 528 14.73 -23.48 0.28
CA VAL A 528 14.90 -22.52 1.37
C VAL A 528 16.21 -22.80 2.09
N ASP A 529 17.13 -21.84 2.05
CA ASP A 529 18.46 -21.98 2.62
C ASP A 529 18.68 -21.07 3.84
N LYS A 530 19.86 -21.22 4.46
CA LYS A 530 20.29 -20.38 5.59
C LYS A 530 20.42 -18.91 5.21
N LYS A 531 20.66 -18.56 3.94
CA LYS A 531 20.79 -17.17 3.52
C LYS A 531 19.44 -16.46 3.60
N TRP A 532 18.38 -17.13 3.15
CA TRP A 532 17.03 -16.58 3.27
C TRP A 532 16.60 -16.41 4.74
N THR A 533 16.82 -17.43 5.58
CA THR A 533 16.45 -17.31 7.01
C THR A 533 17.25 -16.24 7.73
N THR A 534 18.55 -16.08 7.42
CA THR A 534 19.39 -15.01 7.97
C THR A 534 18.87 -13.65 7.53
N PHE A 535 18.62 -13.45 6.22
CA PHE A 535 18.03 -12.21 5.70
C PHE A 535 16.70 -11.86 6.40
N ALA A 536 15.81 -12.85 6.54
CA ALA A 536 14.49 -12.68 7.12
C ALA A 536 14.57 -12.24 8.59
N LEU A 537 15.45 -12.87 9.38
CA LEU A 537 15.69 -12.50 10.78
C LEU A 537 16.35 -11.13 10.91
N ASP A 538 17.38 -10.84 10.11
CA ASP A 538 18.10 -9.57 10.14
C ASP A 538 17.15 -8.40 9.82
N TYR A 539 16.25 -8.59 8.84
CA TYR A 539 15.27 -7.56 8.48
C TYR A 539 14.26 -7.31 9.62
N LEU A 540 13.76 -8.37 10.26
CA LEU A 540 12.86 -8.24 11.42
C LEU A 540 13.58 -7.60 12.62
N GLU A 541 14.83 -7.99 12.90
CA GLU A 541 15.63 -7.43 13.99
C GLU A 541 15.87 -5.92 13.80
N ALA A 542 16.22 -5.51 12.58
CA ALA A 542 16.45 -4.10 12.24
C ALA A 542 15.19 -3.23 12.48
N CYS A 543 14.00 -3.80 12.35
CA CYS A 543 12.72 -3.11 12.56
C CYS A 543 12.14 -3.29 13.97
N ALA A 544 12.60 -4.29 14.74
CA ALA A 544 12.06 -4.66 16.05
C ALA A 544 12.12 -3.50 17.06
N PHE A 545 13.22 -2.73 17.06
CA PHE A 545 13.38 -1.59 17.96
C PHE A 545 12.27 -0.52 17.78
N TYR A 546 11.75 -0.38 16.56
CA TYR A 546 10.80 0.67 16.20
C TYR A 546 9.33 0.23 16.29
N SER A 547 9.03 -1.05 16.50
CA SER A 547 7.66 -1.57 16.54
C SER A 547 7.55 -2.73 17.54
N PRO A 548 6.73 -2.60 18.60
CA PRO A 548 6.54 -3.68 19.57
C PRO A 548 5.88 -4.92 18.95
N ALA A 549 5.05 -4.76 17.91
CA ALA A 549 4.53 -5.92 17.17
C ALA A 549 5.66 -6.67 16.44
N ILE A 550 6.52 -5.95 15.70
CA ILE A 550 7.66 -6.55 15.00
C ILE A 550 8.67 -7.15 15.98
N GLU A 551 8.87 -6.53 17.14
CA GLU A 551 9.71 -7.11 18.21
C GLU A 551 9.18 -8.46 18.67
N GLN A 552 7.86 -8.58 18.83
CA GLN A 552 7.22 -9.84 19.20
C GLN A 552 7.28 -10.86 18.05
N ASP A 553 7.09 -10.42 16.80
CA ASP A 553 7.26 -11.24 15.60
C ASP A 553 8.68 -11.81 15.52
N PHE A 554 9.70 -10.97 15.74
CA PHE A 554 11.11 -11.35 15.73
C PHE A 554 11.45 -12.40 16.80
N LYS A 555 10.95 -12.22 18.03
CA LYS A 555 11.14 -13.21 19.12
C LYS A 555 10.59 -14.59 18.74
N ILE A 556 9.41 -14.63 18.10
CA ILE A 556 8.82 -15.88 17.63
C ILE A 556 9.63 -16.44 16.46
N ALA A 557 9.91 -15.62 15.44
CA ALA A 557 10.62 -15.99 14.24
C ALA A 557 12.00 -16.60 14.54
N LYS A 558 12.73 -16.03 15.51
CA LYS A 558 14.04 -16.53 15.95
C LYS A 558 13.97 -17.98 16.42
N ILE A 559 12.99 -18.32 17.26
CA ILE A 559 12.80 -19.69 17.75
C ILE A 559 12.46 -20.63 16.59
N LEU A 560 11.56 -20.22 15.68
CA LEU A 560 11.17 -21.05 14.54
C LEU A 560 12.33 -21.31 13.58
N CYS A 561 13.17 -20.30 13.32
CA CYS A 561 14.33 -20.43 12.42
C CYS A 561 15.46 -21.28 13.01
N GLU A 562 15.64 -21.30 14.33
CA GLU A 562 16.58 -22.20 15.00
C GLU A 562 16.26 -23.67 14.73
N ASP A 563 14.98 -24.01 14.57
CA ASP A 563 14.53 -25.36 14.28
C ASP A 563 14.53 -25.68 12.78
N ILE A 564 14.30 -24.69 11.90
CA ILE A 564 14.49 -24.84 10.45
C ILE A 564 15.94 -25.24 10.13
N GLY A 565 16.93 -24.64 10.79
CA GLY A 565 18.36 -24.90 10.53
C GLY A 565 18.92 -26.22 11.09
N LYS A 566 18.11 -27.02 11.80
CA LYS A 566 18.50 -28.33 12.36
C LYS A 566 18.09 -29.51 11.49
N ILE A 567 17.28 -29.26 10.46
CA ILE A 567 16.73 -30.25 9.50
C ILE A 567 17.60 -30.22 8.24
#